data_AF-A0A7S0X6A1-F1
#
_entry.id   AF-A0A7S0X6A1-F1
#
_cell.length_a   1.000
_cell.length_b   1.000
_cell.length_c   1.000
_cell.angle_alpha   90.00
_cell.angle_beta   90.00
_cell.angle_gamma   90.00
#
_symmetry.space_group_name_H-M   'P 1'
#
loop_
_entity.id
_entity.type
_entity.pdbx_description
1 polymer ?
#
loop_
_entity_poly.entity_id
_entity_poly.type
_entity_poly.pdbx_seq_one_letter_code
_entity_poly.pdbx_strand_id
1 'polypeptide(L)'
;DDAETPEETLHLVLEAILVVVKVDDAAAAAWSGALAPATLRVWAEKVADPVMAADARDVLEALAAVPACLPSLHQLAIPTLSAVLAAPDSQPPMLVESSLDLVAGLLRPAAHAEARFAHAACFRHVAALAVSSDDVGVLQ
;
A
#
# COMPACT_ATOMS: atom_id res chain seq x y z
N ASP A 1 -19.15 -15.88 -25.48
CA ASP A 1 -19.14 -16.59 -24.20
C ASP A 1 -17.93 -16.01 -23.47
N ASP A 2 -18.11 -14.78 -22.99
CA ASP A 2 -17.05 -13.97 -22.38
C ASP A 2 -16.99 -14.35 -20.90
N ALA A 3 -16.29 -15.45 -20.60
CA ALA A 3 -15.94 -15.74 -19.23
C ALA A 3 -14.91 -14.70 -18.78
N GLU A 4 -15.26 -13.88 -17.78
CA GLU A 4 -14.31 -12.97 -17.14
C GLU A 4 -13.07 -13.74 -16.71
N THR A 5 -11.91 -13.17 -17.03
CA THR A 5 -10.64 -13.69 -16.56
C THR A 5 -10.51 -13.47 -15.05
N PRO A 6 -9.70 -14.29 -14.35
CA PRO A 6 -9.47 -14.08 -12.92
C PRO A 6 -8.96 -12.68 -12.55
N GLU A 7 -8.29 -12.00 -13.49
CA GLU A 7 -7.77 -10.65 -13.30
C GLU A 7 -8.87 -9.60 -13.42
N GLU A 8 -9.78 -9.72 -14.40
CA GLU A 8 -10.97 -8.86 -14.50
C GLU A 8 -11.88 -9.02 -13.28
N THR A 9 -12.07 -10.26 -12.80
CA THR A 9 -12.83 -10.50 -11.58
C THR A 9 -12.14 -9.86 -10.37
N LEU A 10 -10.81 -9.95 -10.25
CA LEU A 10 -10.08 -9.34 -9.14
C LEU A 10 -10.16 -7.80 -9.17
N HIS A 11 -10.06 -7.19 -10.35
CA HIS A 11 -10.26 -5.75 -10.55
C HIS A 11 -11.60 -5.30 -9.99
N LEU A 12 -12.69 -5.93 -10.44
CA LEU A 12 -14.04 -5.62 -9.99
C LEU A 12 -14.21 -5.80 -8.48
N VAL A 13 -13.58 -6.84 -7.91
CA VAL A 13 -13.59 -7.07 -6.45
C VAL A 13 -12.89 -5.93 -5.70
N LEU A 14 -11.74 -5.46 -6.18
CA LEU A 14 -11.02 -4.35 -5.56
C LEU A 14 -11.82 -3.04 -5.65
N GLU A 15 -12.44 -2.74 -6.79
CA GLU A 15 -13.32 -1.59 -6.95
C GLU A 15 -14.52 -1.64 -5.99
N ALA A 16 -15.17 -2.80 -5.87
CA ALA A 16 -16.29 -2.98 -4.96
C ALA A 16 -15.88 -2.80 -3.48
N ILE A 17 -14.73 -3.37 -3.08
CA ILE A 17 -14.18 -3.17 -1.74
C ILE A 17 -13.89 -1.69 -1.50
N LEU A 18 -13.27 -1.00 -2.46
CA LEU A 18 -12.95 0.42 -2.36
C LEU A 18 -14.19 1.28 -2.11
N VAL A 19 -15.28 1.00 -2.83
CA VAL A 19 -16.56 1.68 -2.63
C VAL A 19 -17.08 1.44 -1.21
N VAL A 20 -17.10 0.19 -0.75
CA VAL A 20 -17.60 -0.16 0.60
C VAL A 20 -16.78 0.54 1.69
N VAL A 21 -15.45 0.51 1.60
CA VAL A 21 -14.57 1.15 2.59
C VAL A 21 -14.79 2.66 2.64
N LYS A 22 -15.09 3.31 1.50
CA LYS A 22 -15.32 4.75 1.43
C LYS A 22 -16.70 5.20 1.94
N VAL A 23 -17.68 4.30 2.04
CA VAL A 23 -19.06 4.66 2.44
C VAL A 23 -19.44 4.21 3.84
N ASP A 24 -18.75 3.22 4.42
CA ASP A 24 -19.06 2.65 5.73
C ASP A 24 -17.80 2.38 6.56
N ASP A 25 -17.42 3.37 7.37
CA ASP A 25 -16.29 3.29 8.31
C ASP A 25 -16.43 2.15 9.31
N ALA A 26 -17.65 1.80 9.73
CA ALA A 26 -17.88 0.74 10.71
C ALA A 26 -17.63 -0.64 10.07
N ALA A 27 -18.10 -0.84 8.84
CA ALA A 27 -17.77 -2.03 8.06
C ALA A 27 -16.28 -2.11 7.76
N ALA A 28 -15.65 -1.01 7.35
CA ALA A 28 -14.21 -0.95 7.10
C ALA A 28 -13.42 -1.37 8.35
N ALA A 29 -13.75 -0.83 9.52
CA ALA A 29 -13.11 -1.20 10.78
C ALA A 29 -13.34 -2.67 11.16
N ALA A 30 -14.56 -3.19 10.99
CA ALA A 30 -14.91 -4.57 11.31
C ALA A 30 -14.14 -5.58 10.44
N TRP A 31 -13.91 -5.26 9.17
CA TRP A 31 -13.26 -6.16 8.21
C TRP A 31 -11.78 -5.86 7.97
N SER A 32 -11.24 -4.77 8.54
CA SER A 32 -9.85 -4.32 8.34
C SER A 32 -8.82 -5.44 8.56
N GLY A 33 -9.01 -6.26 9.60
CA GLY A 33 -8.10 -7.36 9.92
C GLY A 33 -8.00 -8.45 8.84
N ALA A 34 -9.00 -8.56 7.96
CA ALA A 34 -8.96 -9.45 6.79
C ALA A 34 -8.57 -8.71 5.51
N LEU A 35 -9.15 -7.51 5.29
CA LEU A 35 -8.95 -6.73 4.08
C LEU A 35 -7.51 -6.23 3.95
N ALA A 36 -6.95 -5.59 4.98
CA ALA A 36 -5.62 -5.01 4.93
C ALA A 36 -4.52 -6.02 4.52
N PRO A 37 -4.37 -7.20 5.17
CA PRO A 37 -3.34 -8.16 4.77
C PRO A 37 -3.61 -8.80 3.41
N ALA A 38 -4.88 -9.03 3.04
CA ALA A 38 -5.22 -9.58 1.73
C ALA A 38 -4.87 -8.60 0.61
N THR A 39 -5.28 -7.34 0.75
CA THR A 39 -5.00 -6.27 -0.22
C THR A 39 -3.51 -5.97 -0.32
N LEU A 40 -2.77 -5.95 0.80
CA LEU A 40 -1.32 -5.75 0.78
C LEU A 40 -0.60 -6.86 0.00
N ARG A 41 -1.05 -8.12 0.16
CA ARG A 41 -0.52 -9.25 -0.63
C ARG A 41 -0.84 -9.11 -2.11
N VAL A 42 -2.10 -8.79 -2.45
CA VAL A 42 -2.51 -8.57 -3.85
C VAL A 42 -1.68 -7.45 -4.49
N TRP A 43 -1.52 -6.32 -3.80
CA TRP A 43 -0.67 -5.21 -4.25
C TRP A 43 0.76 -5.67 -4.55
N ALA A 44 1.40 -6.42 -3.64
CA ALA A 44 2.77 -6.89 -3.83
C ALA A 44 2.89 -7.90 -4.98
N GLU A 45 1.91 -8.81 -5.13
CA GLU A 45 1.88 -9.82 -6.20
C GLU A 45 1.59 -9.21 -7.58
N LYS A 46 0.83 -8.11 -7.62
CA LYS A 46 0.37 -7.44 -8.83
C LYS A 46 1.06 -6.11 -9.10
N VAL A 47 2.17 -5.82 -8.42
CA VAL A 47 2.88 -4.53 -8.53
C VAL A 47 3.30 -4.19 -9.97
N ALA A 48 3.49 -5.20 -10.81
CA ALA A 48 3.85 -5.04 -12.22
C ALA A 48 2.68 -4.69 -13.15
N ASP A 49 1.45 -4.80 -12.67
CA ASP A 49 0.24 -4.36 -13.35
C ASP A 49 -0.18 -3.00 -12.78
N PRO A 50 -0.01 -1.89 -13.53
CA PRO A 50 -0.29 -0.56 -13.03
C PRO A 50 -1.73 -0.35 -12.57
N VAL A 51 -2.70 -1.05 -13.17
CA VAL A 51 -4.11 -0.91 -12.81
C VAL A 51 -4.36 -1.65 -11.50
N MET A 52 -3.95 -2.92 -11.41
CA MET A 52 -4.15 -3.73 -10.21
C MET A 52 -3.39 -3.19 -9.00
N ALA A 53 -2.15 -2.72 -9.21
CA ALA A 53 -1.36 -2.09 -8.18
C ALA A 53 -2.03 -0.81 -7.65
N ALA A 54 -2.58 0.02 -8.55
CA ALA A 54 -3.29 1.24 -8.18
C ALA A 54 -4.58 0.93 -7.40
N ASP A 55 -5.41 -0.01 -7.85
CA ASP A 55 -6.66 -0.36 -7.16
C ASP A 55 -6.40 -0.92 -5.76
N ALA A 56 -5.41 -1.81 -5.63
CA ALA A 56 -5.04 -2.37 -4.34
C ALA A 56 -4.46 -1.29 -3.40
N ARG A 57 -3.63 -0.37 -3.93
CA ARG A 57 -3.14 0.79 -3.17
C ARG A 57 -4.29 1.68 -2.73
N ASP A 58 -5.25 1.98 -3.61
CA ASP A 58 -6.39 2.84 -3.31
C ASP A 58 -7.27 2.25 -2.19
N VAL A 59 -7.42 0.92 -2.13
CA VAL A 59 -8.09 0.24 -1.01
C VAL A 59 -7.29 0.41 0.29
N LEU A 60 -5.97 0.25 0.27
CA LEU A 60 -5.12 0.46 1.45
C LEU A 60 -5.15 1.92 1.93
N GLU A 61 -5.13 2.89 1.02
CA GLU A 61 -5.25 4.30 1.34
C GLU A 61 -6.64 4.65 1.90
N ALA A 62 -7.70 4.07 1.34
CA ALA A 62 -9.06 4.25 1.87
C ALA A 62 -9.18 3.66 3.29
N LEU A 63 -8.58 2.49 3.54
CA LEU A 63 -8.50 1.94 4.90
C LEU A 63 -7.68 2.87 5.83
N ALA A 64 -6.59 3.46 5.36
CA ALA A 64 -5.79 4.41 6.14
C ALA A 64 -6.57 5.69 6.49
N ALA A 65 -7.51 6.10 5.62
CA ALA A 65 -8.36 7.25 5.88
C ALA A 65 -9.40 7.01 6.99
N VAL A 66 -9.67 5.75 7.35
CA VAL A 66 -10.55 5.39 8.48
C VAL A 66 -9.73 5.35 9.78
N PRO A 67 -9.97 6.26 10.75
CA PRO A 67 -9.12 6.39 11.94
C PRO A 67 -9.00 5.10 12.78
N ALA A 68 -10.05 4.28 12.80
CA ALA A 68 -10.05 3.00 13.52
C ALA A 68 -9.16 1.93 12.88
N CYS A 69 -8.90 2.01 11.58
CA CYS A 69 -8.08 1.06 10.82
C CYS A 69 -6.59 1.45 10.82
N LEU A 70 -6.30 2.75 10.89
CA LEU A 70 -4.98 3.33 10.66
C LEU A 70 -3.87 2.70 11.53
N PRO A 71 -4.03 2.54 12.87
CA PRO A 71 -2.92 2.02 13.69
C PRO A 71 -2.54 0.58 13.33
N SER A 72 -3.52 -0.30 13.15
CA SER A 72 -3.29 -1.70 12.76
C SER A 72 -2.74 -1.81 11.34
N LEU A 73 -3.22 -0.95 10.43
CA LEU A 73 -2.71 -0.91 9.05
C LEU A 73 -1.24 -0.50 9.03
N HIS A 74 -0.85 0.52 9.81
CA HIS A 74 0.55 0.95 9.92
C HIS A 74 1.43 -0.15 10.54
N GLN A 75 0.98 -0.80 11.61
CA GLN A 75 1.69 -1.91 12.23
C GLN A 75 1.96 -3.08 11.28
N LEU A 76 1.05 -3.29 10.32
CA LEU A 76 1.17 -4.32 9.30
C LEU A 76 2.06 -3.88 8.11
N ALA A 77 1.75 -2.74 7.51
CA ALA A 77 2.31 -2.33 6.22
C ALA A 77 3.72 -1.72 6.36
N ILE A 78 3.94 -0.84 7.34
CA ILE A 78 5.19 -0.08 7.45
C ILE A 78 6.43 -0.98 7.62
N PRO A 79 6.43 -2.03 8.47
CA PRO A 79 7.59 -2.92 8.57
C PRO A 79 7.88 -3.65 7.26
N THR A 80 6.83 -4.04 6.53
CA THR A 80 6.92 -4.72 5.24
C THR A 80 7.56 -3.79 4.19
N LEU A 81 7.04 -2.56 4.07
CA LEU A 81 7.56 -1.55 3.15
C LEU A 81 9.00 -1.16 3.50
N SER A 82 9.29 -0.97 4.80
CA SER A 82 10.65 -0.69 5.25
C SER A 82 11.64 -1.79 4.88
N ALA A 83 11.23 -3.07 4.87
CA ALA A 83 12.09 -4.18 4.48
C ALA A 83 12.41 -4.17 2.98
N VAL A 84 11.43 -3.83 2.14
CA VAL A 84 11.64 -3.63 0.69
C VAL A 84 12.65 -2.50 0.47
N LEU A 85 12.43 -1.34 1.10
CA LEU A 85 13.31 -0.17 0.97
C LEU A 85 14.72 -0.39 1.54
N ALA A 86 14.89 -1.34 2.46
CA ALA A 86 16.19 -1.66 3.05
C ALA A 86 17.11 -2.45 2.13
N ALA A 87 16.57 -3.13 1.11
CA ALA A 87 17.32 -3.97 0.18
C ALA A 87 16.84 -3.76 -1.26
N PRO A 88 16.92 -2.52 -1.80
CA PRO A 88 16.30 -2.15 -3.07
C PRO A 88 16.81 -2.99 -4.25
N ASP A 89 18.11 -3.27 -4.31
CA ASP A 89 18.73 -4.05 -5.39
C ASP A 89 18.30 -5.53 -5.43
N SER A 90 17.66 -6.00 -4.35
CA SER A 90 17.15 -7.38 -4.22
C SER A 90 15.65 -7.49 -4.46
N GLN A 91 14.98 -6.39 -4.79
CA GLN A 91 13.54 -6.37 -5.01
C GLN A 91 13.20 -6.60 -6.48
N PRO A 92 12.01 -7.16 -6.76
CA PRO A 92 11.50 -7.19 -8.12
C PRO A 92 11.31 -5.77 -8.67
N PRO A 93 11.31 -5.60 -10.01
CA PRO A 93 11.04 -4.31 -10.65
C PRO A 93 9.76 -3.67 -10.13
N MET A 94 9.73 -2.33 -10.09
CA MET A 94 8.60 -1.49 -9.66
C MET A 94 8.24 -1.59 -8.16
N LEU A 95 8.71 -2.59 -7.42
CA LEU A 95 8.33 -2.75 -6.01
C LEU A 95 8.92 -1.65 -5.12
N VAL A 96 10.11 -1.15 -5.41
CA VAL A 96 10.75 -0.08 -4.64
C VAL A 96 9.98 1.24 -4.79
N GLU A 97 9.77 1.71 -6.03
CA GLU A 97 8.96 2.91 -6.32
C GLU A 97 7.53 2.79 -5.80
N SER A 98 6.87 1.65 -6.02
CA SER A 98 5.50 1.42 -5.53
C SER A 98 5.43 1.41 -4.00
N SER A 99 6.49 0.95 -3.33
CA SER A 99 6.55 1.00 -1.86
C SER A 99 6.69 2.42 -1.35
N LEU A 100 7.42 3.28 -2.05
CA LEU A 100 7.51 4.71 -1.73
C LEU A 100 6.15 5.39 -1.88
N ASP A 101 5.45 5.13 -2.98
CA ASP A 101 4.08 5.59 -3.22
C ASP A 101 3.13 5.17 -2.10
N LEU A 102 3.16 3.89 -1.72
CA LEU A 102 2.30 3.38 -0.67
C LEU A 102 2.67 3.96 0.70
N VAL A 103 3.96 4.13 1.03
CA VAL A 103 4.39 4.84 2.25
C VAL A 103 3.83 6.27 2.26
N ALA A 104 3.94 7.00 1.15
CA ALA A 104 3.40 8.36 1.03
C ALA A 104 1.87 8.38 1.19
N GLY A 105 1.17 7.43 0.57
CA GLY A 105 -0.28 7.24 0.71
C GLY A 105 -0.73 6.99 2.15
N LEU A 106 -0.04 6.09 2.86
CA LEU A 106 -0.33 5.77 4.26
C LEU A 106 0.01 6.91 5.23
N LEU A 107 0.96 7.79 4.86
CA LEU A 107 1.36 8.95 5.65
C LEU A 107 0.40 10.15 5.49
N ARG A 108 -0.30 10.28 4.36
CA ARG A 108 -1.23 11.39 4.10
C ARG A 108 -2.27 11.59 5.21
N PRO A 109 -2.99 10.54 5.68
CA PRO A 109 -3.94 10.66 6.78
C PRO A 109 -3.32 10.43 8.18
N ALA A 110 -2.01 10.18 8.27
CA ALA A 110 -1.39 9.71 9.50
C ALA A 110 -1.39 10.78 10.60
N ALA A 111 -1.72 10.36 11.84
CA ALA A 111 -1.47 11.19 13.00
C ALA A 111 0.02 11.14 13.40
N HIS A 112 0.40 11.99 14.36
CA HIS A 112 1.81 12.17 14.74
C HIS A 112 2.48 10.87 15.21
N ALA A 113 1.74 9.96 15.86
CA ALA A 113 2.30 8.69 16.34
C ALA A 113 2.67 7.77 15.18
N GLU A 114 1.76 7.62 14.22
CA GLU A 114 1.92 6.81 13.00
C GLU A 114 3.00 7.39 12.08
N ALA A 115 3.01 8.72 11.88
CA ALA A 115 4.05 9.39 11.12
C ALA A 115 5.44 9.19 11.73
N ARG A 116 5.55 9.28 13.07
CA ARG A 116 6.82 9.00 13.78
C ARG A 116 7.23 7.53 13.66
N PHE A 117 6.28 6.60 13.70
CA PHE A 117 6.53 5.17 13.52
C PHE A 117 7.08 4.87 12.11
N ALA A 118 6.42 5.38 11.07
CA ALA A 118 6.87 5.27 9.69
C ALA A 118 8.23 5.95 9.46
N HIS A 119 8.45 7.14 10.02
CA HIS A 119 9.75 7.80 9.96
C HIS A 119 10.86 6.95 10.57
N ALA A 120 10.64 6.37 11.76
CA ALA A 120 11.64 5.55 12.44
C ALA A 120 12.02 4.29 11.65
N ALA A 121 11.07 3.71 10.92
CA ALA A 121 11.29 2.55 10.06
C ALA A 121 11.96 2.93 8.73
N CYS A 122 11.36 3.85 7.99
CA CYS A 122 11.64 4.06 6.57
C CYS A 122 12.62 5.20 6.26
N PHE A 123 12.72 6.24 7.10
CA PHE A 123 13.36 7.51 6.69
C PHE A 123 14.80 7.34 6.20
N ARG A 124 15.62 6.57 6.92
CA ARG A 124 17.02 6.32 6.53
C ARG A 124 17.15 5.65 5.16
N HIS A 125 16.18 4.81 4.79
CA HIS A 125 16.18 4.06 3.54
C HIS A 125 15.73 4.97 2.39
N VAL A 126 14.67 5.74 2.60
CA VAL A 126 14.22 6.77 1.65
C VAL A 126 15.32 7.80 1.39
N ALA A 127 16.00 8.28 2.43
CA ALA A 127 17.10 9.23 2.30
C ALA A 127 18.29 8.65 1.53
N ALA A 128 18.61 7.36 1.71
CA ALA A 128 19.64 6.68 0.94
C ALA A 128 19.25 6.60 -0.55
N LEU A 129 18.02 6.15 -0.85
CA LEU A 129 17.50 6.07 -2.21
C LEU A 129 17.52 7.43 -2.92
N ALA A 130 17.08 8.50 -2.25
CA ALA A 130 17.10 9.85 -2.82
C ALA A 130 18.50 10.36 -3.18
N VAL A 131 19.55 9.83 -2.55
CA VAL A 131 20.94 10.22 -2.79
C VAL A 131 21.63 9.31 -3.81
N SER A 132 21.28 8.01 -3.84
CA SER A 132 22.01 7.01 -4.61
C SER A 132 21.28 6.45 -5.83
N SER A 133 19.96 6.60 -5.92
CA SER A 133 19.16 6.05 -7.02
C SER A 133 19.33 6.88 -8.29
N ASP A 134 19.41 6.21 -9.44
CA ASP A 134 19.28 6.80 -10.78
C ASP A 134 17.93 6.47 -11.44
N ASP A 135 17.10 5.65 -10.78
CA ASP A 135 15.74 5.33 -11.20
C ASP A 135 14.80 6.53 -11.00
N VAL A 136 14.14 6.96 -12.08
CA VAL A 136 13.26 8.13 -12.09
C VAL A 136 12.01 7.91 -11.25
N GLY A 137 11.43 6.71 -11.25
CA GLY A 137 10.23 6.41 -10.48
C GLY A 137 10.52 6.38 -8.98
N VAL A 138 11.71 5.94 -8.59
CA VAL A 138 12.17 6.03 -7.18
C VAL A 138 12.41 7.47 -6.71
N LEU A 139 12.78 8.39 -7.61
CA LEU A 139 13.14 9.77 -7.26
C LEU A 139 11.96 10.77 -7.30
N GLN A 140 10.81 10.39 -7.87
CA GLN A 140 9.61 11.24 -7.94
C GLN A 140 8.89 11.37 -6.60
#